data_AF-A0A9D2DGA1-F1
#
_entry.id   AF-A0A9D2DGA1-F1
#
_cell.length_a   1.000
_cell.length_b   1.000
_cell.length_c   1.000
_cell.angle_alpha   90.00
_cell.angle_beta   90.00
_cell.angle_gamma   90.00
#
_symmetry.space_group_name_H-M   'P 1'
#
loop_
_entity.id
_entity.type
_entity.pdbx_description
1 polymer ?
#
loop_
_entity_poly.entity_id
_entity_poly.type
_entity_poly.pdbx_seq_one_letter_code
_entity_poly.pdbx_strand_id
1 'polypeptide(L)'
;MKRRNISEKEKLFCYMYIIYGNAKEAAVRAGYKRNPERTGARLLSARYVCKEIARLKDTLSEMGATAGLNRLAYGSVNDAVKLLREDTINSSDIDSLDLYAISEIKKPKEGCIEIKFFDRLKALEKLYLINEAKQADEHDSFYRALENSVSSLPSSEETA
;
A
#
# COMPACT_ATOMS: atom_id res chain seq x y z
N MET A 1 30.83 -4.21 -15.35
CA MET A 1 29.38 -4.02 -15.62
C MET A 1 28.95 -2.64 -15.13
N LYS A 2 28.46 -1.74 -16.01
CA LYS A 2 27.92 -0.44 -15.60
C LYS A 2 26.70 -0.66 -14.70
N ARG A 3 26.68 -0.03 -13.51
CA ARG A 3 25.48 0.02 -12.66
C ARG A 3 24.38 0.77 -13.43
N ARG A 4 23.32 0.06 -13.83
CA ARG A 4 22.14 0.68 -14.42
C ARG A 4 21.36 1.37 -13.30
N ASN A 5 21.12 2.67 -13.45
CA ASN A 5 20.27 3.42 -12.54
C ASN A 5 18.79 3.13 -12.82
N ILE A 6 17.99 3.16 -11.78
CA ILE A 6 16.54 2.98 -11.87
C ILE A 6 15.91 4.21 -12.54
N SER A 7 15.02 3.99 -13.51
CA SER A 7 14.28 5.07 -14.17
C SER A 7 13.11 5.57 -13.31
N GLU A 8 12.60 6.78 -13.58
CA GLU A 8 11.43 7.32 -12.87
C GLU A 8 10.20 6.40 -12.98
N LYS A 9 10.02 5.76 -14.14
CA LYS A 9 8.93 4.81 -14.36
C LYS A 9 9.09 3.53 -13.52
N GLU A 10 10.32 3.05 -13.35
CA GLU A 10 10.61 1.91 -12.48
C GLU A 10 10.52 2.29 -10.99
N LYS A 11 10.89 3.51 -10.60
CA LYS A 11 10.64 4.03 -9.24
C LYS A 11 9.16 4.08 -8.93
N LEU A 12 8.36 4.59 -9.87
CA LEU A 12 6.91 4.63 -9.74
C LEU A 12 6.34 3.21 -9.58
N PHE A 13 6.83 2.24 -10.36
CA PHE A 13 6.48 0.83 -10.17
C PHE A 13 6.80 0.33 -8.76
N CYS A 14 8.01 0.59 -8.24
CA CYS A 14 8.38 0.17 -6.89
C CYS A 14 7.46 0.78 -5.83
N TYR A 15 7.16 2.08 -5.93
CA TYR A 15 6.26 2.79 -5.03
C TYR A 15 4.84 2.18 -5.07
N MET A 16 4.28 2.00 -6.26
CA MET A 16 2.96 1.40 -6.42
C MET A 16 2.94 -0.06 -5.92
N TYR A 17 4.03 -0.81 -6.10
CA TYR A 17 4.12 -2.18 -5.60
C TYR A 17 4.11 -2.26 -4.07
N ILE A 18 4.79 -1.34 -3.38
CA ILE A 18 4.74 -1.27 -1.91
C ILE A 18 3.33 -0.96 -1.41
N ILE A 19 2.60 -0.08 -2.11
CA ILE A 19 1.23 0.32 -1.73
C ILE A 19 0.21 -0.78 -1.98
N TYR A 20 0.28 -1.44 -3.14
CA TYR A 20 -0.77 -2.36 -3.59
C TYR A 20 -0.42 -3.84 -3.44
N GLY A 21 0.86 -4.18 -3.24
CA GLY A 21 1.33 -5.57 -3.14
C GLY A 21 1.13 -6.42 -4.39
N ASN A 22 0.69 -5.84 -5.50
CA ASN A 22 0.34 -6.55 -6.73
C ASN A 22 1.20 -6.04 -7.90
N ALA A 23 1.92 -6.96 -8.55
CA ALA A 23 2.85 -6.63 -9.63
C ALA A 23 2.17 -6.12 -10.91
N LYS A 24 1.01 -6.68 -11.28
CA LYS A 24 0.22 -6.23 -12.44
C LYS A 24 -0.28 -4.82 -12.19
N GLU A 25 -0.95 -4.61 -11.06
CA GLU A 25 -1.53 -3.32 -10.68
C GLU A 25 -0.46 -2.22 -10.59
N ALA A 26 0.66 -2.53 -9.95
CA ALA A 26 1.80 -1.61 -9.88
C ALA A 26 2.35 -1.25 -11.26
N ALA A 27 2.43 -2.23 -12.17
CA ALA A 27 2.87 -1.99 -13.55
C ALA A 27 1.87 -1.12 -14.32
N VAL A 28 0.57 -1.40 -14.21
CA VAL A 28 -0.48 -0.59 -14.86
C VAL A 28 -0.43 0.85 -14.37
N ARG A 29 -0.41 1.06 -13.04
CA ARG A 29 -0.35 2.40 -12.43
C ARG A 29 0.96 3.14 -12.71
N ALA A 30 2.06 2.40 -12.89
CA ALA A 30 3.32 2.97 -13.35
C ALA A 30 3.34 3.25 -14.87
N GLY A 31 2.23 3.01 -15.59
CA GLY A 31 2.06 3.33 -17.01
C GLY A 31 2.59 2.27 -17.98
N TYR A 32 2.80 1.03 -17.54
CA TYR A 32 3.15 -0.08 -18.42
C TYR A 32 1.89 -0.65 -19.08
N LYS A 33 1.69 -0.29 -20.35
CA LYS A 33 0.49 -0.68 -21.11
C LYS A 33 0.56 -2.08 -21.73
N ARG A 34 1.75 -2.56 -22.09
CA ARG A 34 1.94 -3.86 -22.76
C ARG A 34 2.36 -4.92 -21.75
N ASN A 35 1.58 -6.01 -21.66
CA ASN A 35 1.84 -7.16 -20.79
C ASN A 35 2.29 -6.76 -19.37
N PRO A 36 1.45 -6.03 -18.61
CA PRO A 36 1.81 -5.51 -17.29
C PRO A 36 2.21 -6.62 -16.31
N GLU A 37 1.58 -7.79 -16.37
CA GLU A 37 1.92 -8.97 -15.57
C GLU A 37 3.37 -9.42 -15.80
N ARG A 38 3.72 -9.68 -17.06
CA ARG A 38 5.09 -10.09 -17.44
C ARG A 38 6.11 -8.99 -17.14
N THR A 39 5.71 -7.73 -17.33
CA THR A 39 6.56 -6.58 -17.01
C THR A 39 6.82 -6.48 -15.51
N GLY A 40 5.79 -6.60 -14.68
CA GLY A 40 5.90 -6.62 -13.23
C GLY A 40 6.77 -7.77 -12.74
N ALA A 41 6.53 -8.99 -13.21
CA ALA A 41 7.36 -10.16 -12.86
C ALA A 41 8.83 -9.97 -13.25
N ARG A 42 9.10 -9.42 -14.43
CA ARG A 42 10.46 -9.11 -14.89
C ARG A 42 11.13 -8.04 -14.03
N LEU A 43 10.40 -6.99 -13.66
CA LEU A 43 10.92 -5.93 -12.78
C LEU A 43 11.23 -6.47 -11.38
N LEU A 44 10.34 -7.28 -10.80
CA LEU A 44 10.57 -7.92 -9.50
C LEU A 44 11.74 -8.91 -9.50
N SER A 45 12.11 -9.44 -10.67
CA SER A 45 13.28 -10.30 -10.83
C SER A 45 14.59 -9.51 -10.98
N ALA A 46 14.53 -8.19 -11.16
CA ALA A 46 15.69 -7.35 -11.41
C ALA A 46 16.31 -6.84 -10.09
N ARG A 47 17.56 -7.22 -9.81
CA ARG A 47 18.26 -6.89 -8.55
C ARG A 47 18.24 -5.40 -8.16
N TYR A 48 18.32 -4.47 -9.11
CA TYR A 48 18.26 -3.03 -8.81
C TYR A 48 16.86 -2.57 -8.38
N VAL A 49 15.81 -3.19 -8.92
CA VAL A 49 14.41 -2.96 -8.51
C VAL A 49 14.18 -3.55 -7.12
N CYS A 50 14.64 -4.79 -6.85
CA CYS A 50 14.52 -5.39 -5.52
C CYS A 50 15.21 -4.54 -4.45
N LYS A 51 16.37 -3.95 -4.76
CA LYS A 51 17.07 -3.02 -3.87
C LYS A 51 16.26 -1.76 -3.59
N GLU A 52 15.62 -1.18 -4.61
CA GLU A 52 14.77 -0.02 -4.41
C GLU A 52 13.52 -0.36 -3.61
N ILE A 53 12.90 -1.52 -3.88
CA ILE A 53 11.77 -2.02 -3.11
C ILE A 53 12.17 -2.21 -1.64
N ALA A 54 13.36 -2.78 -1.36
CA ALA A 54 13.85 -2.90 0.01
C ALA A 54 14.05 -1.52 0.68
N ARG A 55 14.70 -0.58 0.01
CA ARG A 55 14.89 0.79 0.49
C ARG A 55 13.56 1.49 0.78
N LEU A 56 12.60 1.37 -0.14
CA LEU A 56 11.26 1.91 0.03
C LEU A 56 10.51 1.18 1.12
N LYS A 57 10.68 -0.13 1.28
CA LYS A 57 10.04 -0.89 2.36
C LYS A 57 10.57 -0.47 3.73
N ASP A 58 11.85 -0.13 3.85
CA ASP A 58 12.37 0.40 5.11
C ASP A 58 11.78 1.80 5.41
N THR A 59 11.59 2.61 4.36
CA THR A 59 11.02 3.97 4.48
C THR A 59 9.50 3.96 4.66
N LEU A 60 8.82 2.98 4.08
CA LEU A 60 7.36 2.88 3.95
C LEU A 60 6.82 1.61 4.62
N SER A 61 7.58 1.03 5.55
CA SER A 61 7.30 -0.24 6.25
C SER A 61 5.88 -0.30 6.79
N GLU A 62 5.41 0.85 7.26
CA GLU A 62 4.10 1.04 7.87
C GLU A 62 2.97 1.24 6.86
N MET A 63 3.28 1.48 5.58
CA MET A 63 2.27 1.79 4.57
C MET A 63 1.52 0.56 4.07
N GLY A 64 1.98 -0.67 4.25
CA GLY A 64 1.30 -1.84 3.65
C GLY A 64 -0.15 -1.98 4.10
N ALA A 65 -0.38 -2.17 5.41
CA ALA A 65 -1.72 -2.28 5.97
C ALA A 65 -2.49 -0.96 5.89
N THR A 66 -1.81 0.16 6.20
CA THR A 66 -2.40 1.50 6.15
C THR A 66 -2.84 1.90 4.74
N ALA A 67 -2.11 1.53 3.68
CA ALA A 67 -2.49 1.78 2.30
C ALA A 67 -3.73 0.99 1.88
N GLY A 68 -3.80 -0.29 2.28
CA GLY A 68 -5.00 -1.11 2.06
C GLY A 68 -6.21 -0.50 2.75
N LEU A 69 -6.09 -0.16 4.04
CA LEU A 69 -7.15 0.50 4.81
C LEU A 69 -7.55 1.85 4.22
N ASN A 70 -6.59 2.66 3.76
CA ASN A 70 -6.87 3.93 3.07
C ASN A 70 -7.67 3.71 1.78
N ARG A 71 -7.38 2.67 0.98
CA ARG A 71 -8.20 2.33 -0.19
C ARG A 71 -9.61 1.91 0.22
N LEU A 72 -9.78 1.16 1.30
CA LEU A 72 -11.12 0.82 1.77
C LEU A 72 -11.88 2.06 2.25
N ALA A 73 -11.25 2.91 3.06
CA ALA A 73 -11.85 4.10 3.65
C ALA A 73 -12.19 5.17 2.61
N TYR A 74 -11.28 5.45 1.69
CA TYR A 74 -11.33 6.62 0.79
C TYR A 74 -11.40 6.27 -0.70
N GLY A 75 -11.27 5.00 -1.07
CA GLY A 75 -11.27 4.56 -2.46
C GLY A 75 -12.61 4.78 -3.15
N SER A 76 -12.54 5.11 -4.44
CA SER A 76 -13.72 5.23 -5.30
C SER A 76 -14.40 3.88 -5.53
N VAL A 77 -15.72 3.90 -5.72
CA VAL A 77 -16.54 2.73 -6.08
C VAL A 77 -17.04 2.80 -7.52
N ASN A 78 -16.52 3.72 -8.33
CA ASN A 78 -16.99 3.98 -9.69
C ASN A 78 -16.96 2.73 -10.57
N ASP A 79 -15.95 1.89 -10.43
CA ASP A 79 -15.81 0.68 -11.25
C ASP A 79 -16.85 -0.39 -10.88
N ALA A 80 -17.25 -0.45 -9.61
CA ALA A 80 -18.40 -1.26 -9.19
C ALA A 80 -19.72 -0.72 -9.75
N VAL A 81 -19.88 0.61 -9.82
CA VAL A 81 -21.05 1.23 -10.46
C VAL A 81 -21.05 0.96 -11.97
N LYS A 82 -19.89 0.97 -12.61
CA LYS A 82 -19.74 0.60 -14.02
C LYS A 82 -20.17 -0.86 -14.25
N LEU A 83 -19.78 -1.78 -13.38
CA LEU A 83 -20.23 -3.18 -13.42
C LEU A 83 -21.77 -3.32 -13.36
N LEU A 84 -22.44 -2.46 -12.60
CA LEU A 84 -23.91 -2.51 -12.45
C LEU A 84 -24.66 -1.93 -13.66
N ARG A 85 -23.99 -1.11 -14.48
CA ARG A 85 -24.63 -0.39 -15.60
C ARG A 85 -24.49 -1.08 -16.95
N GLU A 86 -23.45 -1.89 -17.12
CA GLU A 86 -23.16 -2.52 -18.41
C GLU A 86 -23.79 -3.92 -18.47
N ASP A 87 -24.74 -4.10 -19.38
CA ASP A 87 -25.41 -5.40 -19.61
C ASP A 87 -24.45 -6.45 -20.21
N THR A 88 -23.42 -5.97 -20.91
CA THR A 88 -22.36 -6.79 -21.50
C THR A 88 -21.02 -6.15 -21.22
N ILE A 89 -20.18 -6.84 -20.45
CA ILE A 89 -18.81 -6.42 -20.14
C ILE A 89 -17.88 -7.45 -20.74
N ASN A 90 -16.97 -7.02 -21.62
CA ASN A 90 -15.97 -7.92 -22.18
C ASN A 90 -14.93 -8.28 -21.12
N SER A 91 -14.35 -9.48 -21.23
CA SER A 91 -13.34 -9.96 -20.28
C SER A 91 -12.15 -9.00 -20.11
N SER A 92 -11.74 -8.33 -21.20
CA SER A 92 -10.67 -7.34 -21.18
C SER A 92 -11.00 -6.08 -20.38
N ASP A 93 -12.28 -5.70 -20.31
CA ASP A 93 -12.71 -4.54 -19.55
C ASP A 93 -12.68 -4.86 -18.04
N ILE A 94 -13.10 -6.08 -17.67
CA ILE A 94 -13.08 -6.58 -16.28
C ILE A 94 -11.65 -6.51 -15.69
N ASP A 95 -10.65 -6.89 -16.47
CA ASP A 95 -9.23 -6.88 -16.07
C ASP A 95 -8.69 -5.49 -15.70
N SER A 96 -9.37 -4.43 -16.13
CA SER A 96 -8.97 -3.04 -15.90
C SER A 96 -9.69 -2.37 -14.72
N LEU A 97 -10.72 -3.02 -14.16
CA LEU A 97 -11.55 -2.46 -13.09
C LEU A 97 -10.87 -2.58 -11.72
N ASP A 98 -10.92 -1.50 -10.94
CA ASP A 98 -10.57 -1.48 -9.53
C ASP A 98 -11.73 -1.99 -8.67
N LEU A 99 -11.73 -3.30 -8.42
CA LEU A 99 -12.75 -3.96 -7.60
C LEU A 99 -12.33 -4.10 -6.13
N TYR A 100 -11.28 -3.40 -5.69
CA TYR A 100 -10.67 -3.59 -4.36
C TYR A 100 -11.63 -3.39 -3.19
N ALA A 101 -12.60 -2.47 -3.32
CA ALA A 101 -13.55 -2.17 -2.25
C ALA A 101 -14.68 -3.20 -2.11
N ILE A 102 -14.82 -4.13 -3.05
CA ILE A 102 -15.91 -5.11 -3.08
C ILE A 102 -15.58 -6.30 -2.18
N SER A 103 -16.50 -6.62 -1.27
CA SER A 103 -16.41 -7.78 -0.39
C SER A 103 -17.20 -8.98 -0.91
N GLU A 104 -18.27 -8.75 -1.68
CA GLU A 104 -19.14 -9.80 -2.21
C GLU A 104 -19.79 -9.34 -3.52
N ILE A 105 -19.92 -10.26 -4.49
CA ILE A 105 -20.73 -10.10 -5.70
C ILE A 105 -21.70 -11.28 -5.80
N LYS A 106 -22.98 -11.01 -5.95
CA LYS A 106 -24.04 -12.01 -6.11
C LYS A 106 -24.92 -11.74 -7.32
N LYS A 107 -25.42 -12.81 -7.93
CA LYS A 107 -26.43 -12.78 -9.00
C LYS A 107 -27.66 -13.59 -8.56
N PRO A 108 -28.50 -13.06 -7.66
CA PRO A 108 -29.58 -13.83 -7.05
C PRO A 108 -30.72 -14.15 -8.02
N LYS A 109 -30.90 -13.36 -9.08
CA LYS A 109 -31.90 -13.54 -10.13
C LYS A 109 -31.28 -13.14 -11.46
N GLU A 110 -31.88 -13.61 -12.56
CA GLU A 110 -31.50 -13.20 -13.90
C GLU A 110 -31.68 -11.68 -14.06
N GLY A 111 -30.64 -11.00 -14.55
CA GLY A 111 -30.62 -9.53 -14.66
C GLY A 111 -30.40 -8.76 -13.36
N CYS A 112 -30.29 -9.41 -12.19
CA CYS A 112 -30.01 -8.75 -10.92
C CYS A 112 -28.56 -9.01 -10.47
N ILE A 113 -27.82 -7.95 -10.15
CA ILE A 113 -26.49 -8.01 -9.53
C ILE A 113 -26.54 -7.27 -8.19
N GLU A 114 -26.05 -7.93 -7.14
CA GLU A 114 -25.86 -7.35 -5.81
C GLU A 114 -24.35 -7.27 -5.54
N ILE A 115 -23.88 -6.09 -5.14
CA ILE A 115 -22.47 -5.84 -4.76
C ILE A 115 -22.47 -5.35 -3.32
N LYS A 116 -21.64 -5.96 -2.47
CA LYS A 116 -21.34 -5.45 -1.13
C LYS A 116 -19.93 -4.91 -1.08
N PHE A 117 -19.76 -3.85 -0.31
CA PHE A 117 -18.46 -3.25 -0.05
C PHE A 117 -17.95 -3.66 1.32
N PHE A 118 -16.64 -3.53 1.52
CA PHE A 118 -16.08 -3.54 2.88
C PHE A 118 -16.56 -2.32 3.68
N ASP A 119 -16.59 -2.47 5.00
CA ASP A 119 -17.01 -1.41 5.92
C ASP A 119 -15.95 -0.30 6.00
N ARG A 120 -16.32 0.89 5.52
CA ARG A 120 -15.46 2.08 5.52
C ARG A 120 -15.18 2.61 6.92
N LEU A 121 -16.16 2.56 7.82
CA LEU A 121 -15.99 3.03 9.20
C LEU A 121 -15.02 2.13 9.94
N LYS A 122 -15.11 0.81 9.73
CA LYS A 122 -14.14 -0.14 10.28
C LYS A 122 -12.73 0.11 9.76
N ALA A 123 -12.57 0.47 8.48
CA ALA A 123 -11.26 0.83 7.94
C ALA A 123 -10.69 2.11 8.60
N LEU A 124 -11.52 3.14 8.78
CA LEU A 124 -11.16 4.38 9.47
C LEU A 124 -10.78 4.14 10.95
N GLU A 125 -11.53 3.30 11.66
CA GLU A 125 -11.23 2.91 13.03
C GLU A 125 -9.85 2.25 13.14
N LYS A 126 -9.52 1.33 12.23
CA LYS A 126 -8.19 0.70 12.20
C LYS A 126 -7.08 1.70 11.88
N LEU A 127 -7.33 2.66 10.98
CA LEU A 127 -6.38 3.74 10.70
C LEU A 127 -6.14 4.61 11.94
N TYR A 128 -7.20 4.95 12.68
CA TYR A 128 -7.09 5.70 13.94
C TYR A 128 -6.22 4.95 14.95
N LEU A 129 -6.50 3.66 15.19
CA LEU A 129 -5.72 2.85 16.14
C LEU A 129 -4.24 2.74 15.76
N ILE A 130 -3.93 2.62 14.46
CA ILE A 130 -2.54 2.62 13.99
C ILE A 130 -1.86 3.97 14.30
N ASN A 131 -2.58 5.09 14.15
CA ASN A 131 -2.04 6.41 14.45
C ASN A 131 -1.80 6.61 15.95
N GLU A 132 -2.75 6.19 16.80
CA GLU A 132 -2.59 6.25 18.27
C GLU A 132 -1.39 5.44 18.74
N ALA A 133 -1.22 4.22 18.21
CA ALA A 133 -0.09 3.36 18.56
C ALA A 133 1.26 3.99 18.20
N LYS A 134 1.33 4.74 17.09
CA LYS A 134 2.55 5.45 16.69
C LYS A 134 2.86 6.62 17.61
N GLN A 135 1.85 7.39 18.00
CA GLN A 135 2.04 8.50 18.93
C GLN A 135 2.54 7.99 20.29
N ALA A 136 1.96 6.89 20.79
CA ALA A 136 2.43 6.26 22.02
C ALA A 136 3.90 5.80 21.94
N ASP A 137 4.30 5.13 20.85
CA ASP A 137 5.68 4.68 20.64
C ASP A 137 6.68 5.86 20.53
N GLU A 138 6.28 6.96 19.88
CA GLU A 138 7.07 8.19 19.79
C GLU A 138 7.29 8.83 21.17
N HIS A 139 6.24 8.91 21.99
CA HIS A 139 6.34 9.40 23.37
C HIS A 139 7.29 8.53 24.21
N ASP A 140 7.13 7.20 24.17
CA ASP A 140 7.98 6.27 24.92
C ASP A 140 9.45 6.36 24.49
N SER A 141 9.70 6.50 23.18
CA SER A 141 11.04 6.69 22.62
C SER A 141 11.70 7.98 23.12
N PHE A 142 10.93 9.07 23.19
CA PHE A 142 11.41 10.35 23.74
C PHE A 142 11.73 10.25 25.23
N TYR A 143 10.86 9.62 26.03
CA TYR A 143 11.13 9.40 27.46
C TYR A 143 12.39 8.56 27.68
N ARG A 144 12.57 7.47 26.92
CA ARG A 144 13.80 6.66 26.97
C ARG A 144 15.05 7.46 26.58
N ALA A 145 14.96 8.33 25.59
CA ALA A 145 16.07 9.19 25.20
C ALA A 145 16.47 10.15 26.33
N LEU A 146 15.49 10.70 27.06
CA LEU A 146 15.72 11.53 28.24
C LEU A 146 16.38 10.72 29.38
N GLU A 147 15.86 9.54 29.71
CA GLU A 147 16.42 8.67 30.76
C GLU A 147 17.88 8.28 30.46
N ASN A 148 18.16 7.92 29.21
CA ASN A 148 19.52 7.61 28.77
C ASN A 148 20.46 8.82 28.84
N SER A 149 19.95 10.03 28.55
CA SER A 149 20.72 11.26 28.65
C SER A 149 21.11 11.55 30.10
N VAL A 150 20.18 11.41 31.04
CA VAL A 150 20.43 11.60 32.47
C VAL A 150 21.39 10.53 33.02
N SER A 151 21.23 9.28 32.60
CA SER A 151 22.07 8.16 33.04
C SER A 151 23.51 8.22 32.49
N SER A 152 23.75 9.00 31.44
CA SER A 152 25.07 9.19 30.82
C SER A 152 25.89 10.34 31.43
N LEU A 153 25.32 11.10 32.37
CA LEU A 153 26.06 12.13 33.09
C LEU A 153 27.01 11.47 34.10
N PRO A 154 28.28 11.91 34.18
CA PRO A 154 29.19 11.44 35.22
C PRO A 154 28.59 11.79 36.59
N SER A 155 28.56 10.83 37.50
CA SER A 155 28.22 11.08 38.90
C SER A 155 29.15 12.16 39.41
N SER A 156 28.58 13.29 39.83
CA SER A 156 29.30 14.38 40.50
C SER A 156 29.70 13.93 41.91
N GLU A 157 30.60 12.96 41.98
CA GLU A 157 31.26 12.48 43.18
C GLU A 157 32.72 12.19 42.82
N GLU A 158 33.51 13.24 42.61
CA GLU A 158 34.98 13.23 42.80
C GLU A 158 35.57 14.64 42.55
N THR A 159 35.22 15.62 43.38
CA THR A 159 36.12 16.75 43.71
C THR A 159 35.64 17.42 44.99
N ALA A 160 36.06 16.89 46.15
CA ALA A 160 36.25 17.63 47.39
C ALA A 160 37.17 16.82 48.32
#